data_AF-A0A7V8J0G6-F1
#
_entry.id   AF-A0A7V8J0G6-F1
#
_cell.length_a   1.000
_cell.length_b   1.000
_cell.length_c   1.000
_cell.angle_alpha   90.00
_cell.angle_beta   90.00
_cell.angle_gamma   90.00
#
_symmetry.space_group_name_H-M   'P 1'
#
loop_
_entity.id
_entity.type
_entity.pdbx_description
1 polymer ?
#
loop_
_entity_poly.entity_id
_entity_poly.type
_entity_poly.pdbx_seq_one_letter_code
_entity_poly.pdbx_strand_id
1 'polypeptide(L)' 'MNAESAVLRRKVGNRPGEATALEGRADLDLGAARWRSARKGFERAMALHRAVGHERRAALVAAKLADMNIQERRGRE' A
#
# COMPACT_ATOMS: atom_id res chain seq x y z
N MET A 1 -32.40 -0.55 14.33
CA MET A 1 -30.94 -0.57 14.54
C MET A 1 -30.29 -1.53 13.55
N ASN A 2 -29.98 -1.11 12.32
CA ASN A 2 -29.26 -1.94 11.33
C ASN A 2 -28.33 -1.11 10.42
N ALA A 3 -28.20 0.20 10.67
CA ALA A 3 -27.41 1.10 9.83
C ALA A 3 -25.90 0.97 10.07
N GLU A 4 -25.48 0.63 11.30
CA GLU A 4 -24.05 0.50 11.64
C GLU A 4 -23.39 -0.66 10.89
N SER A 5 -24.09 -1.79 10.72
CA SER A 5 -23.60 -2.95 9.97
C SER A 5 -23.39 -2.65 8.49
N ALA A 6 -24.28 -1.87 7.87
CA ALA A 6 -24.16 -1.50 6.45
C ALA A 6 -22.97 -0.57 6.19
N VAL A 7 -22.74 0.43 7.07
CA VAL A 7 -21.63 1.38 6.93
C VAL A 7 -20.28 0.68 7.16
N LEU A 8 -20.20 -0.23 8.13
CA LEU A 8 -19.01 -1.04 8.38
C LEU A 8 -18.71 -1.97 7.20
N ARG A 9 -19.71 -2.66 6.65
CA ARG A 9 -19.53 -3.51 5.44
C ARG A 9 -19.09 -2.72 4.23
N ARG A 10 -19.64 -1.52 4.01
CA ARG A 10 -19.27 -0.66 2.88
C ARG A 10 -17.83 -0.12 3.01
N LYS A 11 -17.41 0.24 4.23
CA LYS A 11 -16.02 0.62 4.51
C LYS A 11 -15.07 -0.57 4.35
N VAL A 12 -15.41 -1.75 4.85
CA VAL A 12 -14.56 -2.95 4.72
C VAL A 12 -14.49 -3.46 3.28
N GLY A 13 -15.58 -3.36 2.51
CA GLY A 13 -15.62 -3.81 1.11
C GLY A 13 -14.86 -2.92 0.12
N ASN A 14 -14.77 -1.60 0.36
CA ASN A 14 -14.05 -0.69 -0.54
C ASN A 14 -12.55 -0.52 -0.22
N ARG A 15 -12.14 -0.72 1.03
CA ARG A 15 -10.73 -0.63 1.45
C ARG A 15 -9.74 -1.52 0.68
N PRO A 16 -10.06 -2.78 0.30
CA PRO A 16 -9.13 -3.58 -0.50
C PRO A 16 -8.95 -3.02 -1.92
N GLY A 17 -10.00 -2.47 -2.53
CA GLY A 17 -9.90 -1.80 -3.84
C GLY A 17 -9.06 -0.54 -3.78
N GLU A 18 -9.21 0.26 -2.71
CA GLU A 18 -8.40 1.46 -2.46
C GLU A 18 -6.92 1.11 -2.24
N ALA A 19 -6.64 0.05 -1.48
CA ALA A 19 -5.28 -0.43 -1.25
C ALA A 19 -4.60 -0.88 -2.55
N THR A 20 -5.30 -1.64 -3.40
CA THR A 20 -4.78 -2.07 -4.70
C THR A 20 -4.57 -0.90 -5.67
N ALA A 21 -5.45 0.11 -5.66
CA ALA A 21 -5.25 1.31 -6.45
C ALA A 21 -4.01 2.11 -6.01
N LEU A 22 -3.77 2.19 -4.69
CA LEU A 22 -2.57 2.82 -4.13
C LEU A 22 -1.30 2.04 -4.46
N GLU A 23 -1.35 0.70 -4.42
CA GLU A 23 -0.25 -0.17 -4.86
C GLU A 23 0.10 0.10 -6.33
N GLY A 24 -0.89 0.08 -7.23
CA GLY A 24 -0.66 0.33 -8.65
C GLY A 24 -0.11 1.73 -8.94
N ARG A 25 -0.58 2.76 -8.21
CA ARG A 25 0.00 4.11 -8.32
C ARG A 25 1.44 4.16 -7.82
N ALA A 26 1.77 3.44 -6.76
CA ALA A 26 3.12 3.37 -6.23
C ALA A 26 4.07 2.65 -7.20
N ASP A 27 3.63 1.58 -7.86
CA ASP A 27 4.38 0.92 -8.94
C ASP A 27 4.63 1.86 -10.13
N LEU A 28 3.64 2.69 -10.52
CA LEU A 28 3.84 3.73 -11.54
C LEU A 28 4.86 4.80 -11.13
N ASP A 29 4.79 5.26 -9.88
CA ASP A 29 5.78 6.21 -9.35
C ASP A 29 7.18 5.57 -9.29
N LEU A 30 7.28 4.26 -9.04
CA LEU A 30 8.54 3.51 -9.04
C LEU A 30 9.15 3.45 -10.44
N GLY A 31 8.34 3.15 -11.46
CA GLY A 31 8.75 3.21 -12.87
C GLY A 31 9.15 4.62 -13.33
N ALA A 32 8.56 5.66 -12.74
CA ALA A 32 8.91 7.06 -12.99
C ALA A 32 10.13 7.56 -12.18
N ALA A 33 10.87 6.67 -11.50
CA ALA A 33 11.98 7.01 -10.60
C ALA A 33 11.60 7.99 -9.47
N ARG A 34 10.30 8.08 -9.12
CA ARG A 34 9.78 8.90 -8.03
C ARG A 34 9.75 8.10 -6.73
N TRP A 35 10.92 7.65 -6.30
CA TRP A 35 11.12 6.78 -5.14
C TRP A 35 10.40 7.28 -3.88
N ARG A 36 10.43 8.58 -3.62
CA ARG A 36 9.80 9.20 -2.44
C ARG A 36 8.27 9.15 -2.48
N SER A 37 7.67 9.28 -3.66
CA SER A 37 6.22 9.19 -3.86
C SER A 37 5.74 7.76 -3.82
N ALA A 38 6.45 6.87 -4.51
CA ALA A 38 6.20 5.43 -4.50
C ALA A 38 6.25 4.85 -3.08
N ARG A 39 7.26 5.24 -2.28
CA ARG A 39 7.37 4.83 -0.87
C ARG A 39 6.13 5.19 -0.06
N LYS A 40 5.68 6.44 -0.14
CA LYS A 40 4.46 6.89 0.56
C LYS A 40 3.20 6.16 0.09
N GLY A 41 3.13 5.84 -1.20
CA GLY A 41 2.03 5.05 -1.78
C GLY A 41 1.99 3.64 -1.22
N PHE A 42 3.13 2.95 -1.20
CA PHE A 42 3.27 1.61 -0.63
C PHE A 42 3.01 1.58 0.88
N GLU A 43 3.49 2.56 1.66
CA GLU A 43 3.20 2.65 3.10
C GLU A 43 1.69 2.76 3.38
N ARG A 44 0.96 3.57 2.61
CA ARG A 44 -0.50 3.68 2.71
C ARG A 44 -1.23 2.40 2.28
N ALA A 45 -0.80 1.79 1.17
CA ALA A 45 -1.37 0.53 0.69
C ALA A 45 -1.18 -0.59 1.73
N MET A 46 0.01 -0.68 2.34
CA MET A 46 0.31 -1.64 3.39
C MET A 46 -0.55 -1.45 4.64
N ALA A 47 -0.71 -0.21 5.10
CA ALA A 47 -1.56 0.10 6.26
C ALA A 47 -3.03 -0.30 6.00
N LEU A 48 -3.53 -0.07 4.79
CA LEU A 48 -4.88 -0.49 4.39
C LEU A 48 -4.99 -2.01 4.27
N HIS A 49 -4.02 -2.69 3.67
CA HIS A 49 -4.01 -4.16 3.61
C HIS A 49 -4.01 -4.78 5.00
N ARG A 50 -3.24 -4.25 5.96
CA ARG A 50 -3.29 -4.66 7.37
C ARG A 50 -4.66 -4.41 8.00
N ALA A 51 -5.25 -3.23 7.77
CA ALA A 51 -6.57 -2.89 8.31
C ALA A 51 -7.71 -3.79 7.78
N VAL A 52 -7.52 -4.42 6.61
CA VAL A 52 -8.48 -5.35 5.99
C VAL A 52 -8.10 -6.82 6.28
N GLY A 53 -6.99 -7.09 6.97
CA GLY A 53 -6.53 -8.45 7.26
C GLY A 53 -5.85 -9.16 6.08
N HIS A 54 -5.44 -8.41 5.04
CA HIS A 54 -4.71 -8.92 3.88
C HIS A 54 -3.20 -8.99 4.15
N GLU A 55 -2.80 -9.77 5.14
CA GLU A 55 -1.41 -9.96 5.60
C GLU A 55 -0.46 -10.34 4.46
N ARG A 56 -0.88 -11.23 3.55
CA ARG A 56 -0.08 -11.63 2.37
C ARG A 56 0.25 -10.46 1.46
N ARG A 57 -0.69 -9.54 1.23
CA ARG A 57 -0.41 -8.33 0.42
C ARG A 57 0.45 -7.33 1.18
N ALA A 58 0.23 -7.17 2.48
CA ALA A 58 1.09 -6.32 3.30
C ALA A 58 2.57 -6.79 3.26
N ALA A 59 2.81 -8.10 3.31
CA ALA A 59 4.16 -8.67 3.20
C ALA A 59 4.83 -8.39 1.84
N LEU A 60 4.09 -8.53 0.73
CA LEU A 60 4.61 -8.19 -0.61
C LEU A 60 5.00 -6.71 -0.70
N VAL A 61 4.16 -5.81 -0.19
CA VAL A 61 4.43 -4.37 -0.19
C VAL A 61 5.64 -4.05 0.71
N ALA A 62 5.78 -4.72 1.85
CA ALA A 62 6.94 -4.57 2.72
C ALA A 62 8.25 -5.02 2.05
N ALA A 63 8.23 -6.11 1.28
CA ALA A 63 9.40 -6.57 0.52
C ALA A 63 9.82 -5.54 -0.54
N LYS A 64 8.87 -4.95 -1.28
CA LYS A 64 9.14 -3.87 -2.24
C LYS A 64 9.76 -2.64 -1.55
N LEU A 65 9.23 -2.23 -0.40
CA LEU A 65 9.78 -1.13 0.39
C LEU A 65 11.20 -1.39 0.89
N ALA A 66 11.50 -2.63 1.31
CA ALA A 66 12.83 -3.02 1.73
C ALA A 66 13.84 -2.90 0.59
N ASP A 67 13.49 -3.41 -0.61
CA ASP A 67 14.35 -3.31 -1.79
C ASP A 67 14.64 -1.85 -2.15
N MET A 68 13.61 -0.98 -2.18
CA MET A 68 13.78 0.44 -2.44
C MET A 68 14.69 1.14 -1.43
N ASN A 69 14.63 0.75 -0.15
CA ASN A 69 15.47 1.32 0.90
C ASN A 69 16.94 0.90 0.72
N ILE A 70 17.18 -0.33 0.24
CA ILE A 70 18.52 -0.83 -0.12
C ILE A 70 19.06 -0.06 -1.34
N GLN A 71 18.24 0.18 -2.37
CA GLN A 71 18.63 0.97 -3.54
C GLN A 71 18.91 2.45 -3.18
N GLU A 72 18.10 3.05 -2.31
CA GLU A 72 18.30 4.43 -1.83
C GLU A 72 19.62 4.57 -1.06
N ARG A 73 20.04 3.54 -0.32
CA ARG A 73 21.30 3.53 0.41
C ARG A 73 22.50 3.36 -0.54
N ARG A 74 22.38 2.49 -1.55
CA ARG A 74 23.42 2.26 -2.57
C ARG A 74 23.64 3.46 -3.49
N GLY A 75 22.60 4.23 -3.81
CA GLY A 75 22.71 5.43 -4.64
C GLY A 75 23.27 6.66 -3.92
N ARG A 76 23.61 6.55 -2.63
CA ARG A 76 24.20 7.64 -1.83
C ARG A 76 25.69 7.44 -1.51
N GLU A 77 26.30 6.36 -2.00
CA GLU A 77 27.76 6.12 -1.97
C GLU A 77 28.41 6.68 -3.24
#